data_AF-A0A8T0XR48-F1
#
_entry.id   AF-A0A8T0XR48-F1
#
_cell.length_a   1.000
_cell.length_b   1.000
_cell.length_c   1.000
_cell.angle_alpha   90.00
_cell.angle_beta   90.00
_cell.angle_gamma   90.00
#
_symmetry.space_group_name_H-M   'P 1'
#
loop_
_entity.id
_entity.type
_entity.pdbx_description
1 polymer ?
#
loop_
_entity_poly.entity_id
_entity_poly.type
_entity_poly.pdbx_seq_one_letter_code
_entity_poly.pdbx_strand_id
1 'polypeptide(L)'
;MQKRAVVVSAAAAVLGLAAAVLGFAAEYFKHKAFVGSDAFRCEYRRTPAFGCGIAAALLSLAGAALVTAASGCFGAGAGAPAPARGAGRKVCAALAWLLAAAAAAMFMYGASRNAGGTGGFTAVRRRPGRRSSDGRAFDFVCAELRDGVFVSASLAAAAGVACAIAAYVDALRQRDQQTATLGVAMGQPQWPSQPPYPAPVAYPPYGGYGAKQPAGSA
;
A
#
# COMPACT_ATOMS: atom_id res chain seq x y z
N MET A 1 -10.75 -19.37 1.91
CA MET A 1 -10.04 -18.08 1.75
C MET A 1 -9.59 -17.80 0.30
N GLN A 2 -9.01 -18.78 -0.41
CA GLN A 2 -8.46 -18.58 -1.77
C GLN A 2 -9.43 -17.97 -2.80
N LYS A 3 -10.68 -18.44 -2.89
CA LYS A 3 -11.66 -17.89 -3.86
C LYS A 3 -11.90 -16.39 -3.65
N ARG A 4 -12.05 -15.93 -2.40
CA ARG A 4 -12.22 -14.52 -2.07
C ARG A 4 -10.98 -13.70 -2.41
N ALA A 5 -9.79 -14.24 -2.12
CA ALA A 5 -8.53 -13.58 -2.43
C ALA A 5 -8.37 -13.31 -3.93
N VAL A 6 -8.67 -14.32 -4.76
CA VAL A 6 -8.62 -14.22 -6.22
C VAL A 6 -9.63 -13.20 -6.75
N VAL A 7 -10.86 -13.21 -6.23
CA VAL A 7 -11.90 -12.26 -6.67
C VAL A 7 -11.50 -10.81 -6.33
N VAL A 8 -11.02 -10.56 -5.11
CA VAL A 8 -10.62 -9.21 -4.68
C VAL A 8 -9.41 -8.71 -5.46
N SER A 9 -8.38 -9.55 -5.65
CA SER A 9 -7.20 -9.15 -6.41
C SER A 9 -7.50 -8.93 -7.88
N ALA A 10 -8.32 -9.79 -8.50
CA ALA A 10 -8.77 -9.62 -9.88
C ALA A 10 -9.58 -8.33 -10.06
N ALA A 11 -10.55 -8.06 -9.16
CA ALA A 11 -11.34 -6.84 -9.21
C ALA A 11 -10.47 -5.59 -9.05
N ALA A 12 -9.53 -5.58 -8.10
CA ALA A 12 -8.59 -4.48 -7.91
C ALA A 12 -7.70 -4.28 -9.14
N ALA A 13 -7.21 -5.37 -9.75
CA ALA A 13 -6.40 -5.31 -10.96
C ALA A 13 -7.20 -4.75 -12.15
N VAL A 14 -8.46 -5.15 -12.33
CA VAL A 14 -9.34 -4.62 -13.39
C VAL A 14 -9.58 -3.12 -13.20
N LEU A 15 -9.87 -2.68 -11.97
CA LEU A 15 -10.05 -1.26 -11.65
C LEU A 15 -8.76 -0.46 -11.93
N GLY A 16 -7.60 -0.99 -11.53
CA GLY A 16 -6.30 -0.38 -11.81
C GLY A 16 -5.96 -0.31 -13.30
N LEU A 17 -6.24 -1.38 -14.04
CA LEU A 17 -6.03 -1.43 -15.50
C LEU A 17 -6.94 -0.42 -16.21
N ALA A 18 -8.22 -0.36 -15.84
CA ALA A 18 -9.16 0.60 -16.40
C ALA A 18 -8.72 2.05 -16.10
N ALA A 19 -8.26 2.33 -14.88
CA ALA A 19 -7.69 3.62 -14.53
C ALA A 19 -6.47 3.99 -15.38
N ALA A 20 -5.56 3.03 -15.62
CA ALA A 20 -4.38 3.24 -16.45
C ALA A 20 -4.76 3.52 -17.92
N VAL A 21 -5.68 2.73 -18.50
CA VAL A 21 -6.17 2.93 -19.88
C VAL A 21 -6.79 4.31 -20.04
N LEU A 22 -7.64 4.73 -19.09
CA LEU A 22 -8.24 6.06 -19.08
C LEU A 22 -7.20 7.18 -18.91
N GLY A 23 -6.15 6.94 -18.11
CA GLY A 23 -5.05 7.89 -17.98
C GLY A 23 -4.24 8.06 -19.27
N PHE A 24 -3.89 6.97 -19.95
CA PHE A 24 -3.24 7.05 -21.27
C PHE A 24 -4.14 7.72 -22.32
N ALA A 25 -5.44 7.40 -22.32
CA ALA A 25 -6.40 8.08 -23.18
C ALA A 25 -6.48 9.58 -22.87
N ALA A 26 -6.49 9.97 -21.60
CA ALA A 26 -6.49 11.36 -21.18
C ALA A 26 -5.24 12.10 -21.67
N GLU A 27 -4.06 11.47 -21.61
CA GLU A 27 -2.83 12.04 -22.16
C GLU A 27 -2.96 12.30 -23.66
N TYR A 28 -3.50 11.35 -24.43
CA TYR A 28 -3.68 11.49 -25.88
C TYR A 28 -4.60 12.65 -26.24
N PHE A 29 -5.68 12.86 -25.48
CA PHE A 29 -6.69 13.86 -25.79
C PHE A 29 -6.40 15.27 -25.27
N LYS A 30 -5.43 15.45 -24.39
CA LYS A 30 -5.16 16.75 -23.74
C LYS A 30 -4.73 17.85 -24.71
N HIS A 31 -4.07 17.50 -25.82
CA HIS A 31 -3.50 18.45 -26.77
C HIS A 31 -4.56 19.26 -27.53
N LYS A 32 -5.83 18.87 -27.44
CA LYS A 32 -6.96 19.58 -28.07
C LYS A 32 -7.54 20.69 -27.19
N ALA A 33 -6.87 21.04 -26.09
CA ALA A 33 -7.38 21.99 -25.11
C ALA A 33 -7.14 23.44 -25.52
N PHE A 34 -6.04 23.77 -26.20
CA PHE A 34 -5.76 25.15 -26.61
C PHE A 34 -6.50 25.49 -27.91
N VAL A 35 -7.33 26.52 -27.88
CA VAL A 35 -8.11 26.98 -29.05
C VAL A 35 -7.45 28.19 -29.70
N GLY A 36 -6.96 29.11 -28.88
CA GLY A 36 -6.38 30.36 -29.32
C GLY A 36 -6.09 31.30 -28.16
N SER A 37 -5.40 32.39 -28.46
CA SER A 37 -5.13 33.45 -27.50
C SER A 37 -5.60 34.78 -28.06
N ASP A 38 -6.41 35.49 -27.29
CA ASP A 38 -6.69 36.91 -27.50
C ASP A 38 -5.60 37.74 -26.82
N ALA A 39 -5.47 39.03 -27.18
CA ALA A 39 -4.38 39.91 -26.71
C ALA A 39 -4.17 39.94 -25.18
N PHE A 40 -5.20 39.59 -24.39
CA PHE A 40 -5.18 39.58 -22.92
C PHE A 40 -5.60 38.24 -22.28
N ARG A 41 -6.01 37.21 -23.06
CA ARG A 41 -6.61 35.98 -22.52
C ARG A 41 -6.27 34.75 -23.35
N CYS A 42 -6.01 33.63 -22.67
CA CYS A 42 -5.90 32.31 -23.31
C CYS A 42 -7.24 31.59 -23.24
N GLU A 43 -7.74 31.12 -24.38
CA GLU A 43 -8.98 30.34 -24.44
C GLU A 43 -8.70 28.84 -24.53
N TYR A 44 -9.30 28.10 -23.59
CA TYR A 44 -9.20 26.65 -23.54
C TYR A 44 -10.56 26.02 -23.77
N ARG A 45 -10.62 25.02 -24.64
CA ARG A 45 -11.79 24.17 -24.84
C ARG A 45 -11.71 22.96 -23.92
N ARG A 46 -12.88 22.55 -23.45
CA ARG A 46 -13.02 21.30 -22.70
C ARG A 46 -12.67 20.11 -23.59
N THR A 47 -11.78 19.25 -23.12
CA THR A 47 -11.36 18.03 -23.83
C THR A 47 -11.91 16.78 -23.14
N PRO A 48 -12.00 15.63 -23.85
CA PRO A 48 -12.40 14.38 -23.21
C PRO A 48 -11.39 13.89 -22.15
N ALA A 49 -10.18 14.46 -22.08
CA ALA A 49 -9.23 14.21 -21.00
C ALA A 49 -9.78 14.62 -19.63
N PHE A 50 -10.71 15.59 -19.56
CA PHE A 50 -11.42 15.93 -18.32
C PHE A 50 -12.18 14.72 -17.75
N GLY A 51 -13.02 14.09 -18.58
CA GLY A 51 -13.82 12.94 -18.16
C GLY A 51 -12.95 11.73 -17.86
N CYS A 52 -11.97 11.45 -18.73
CA CYS A 52 -11.05 10.33 -18.56
C CYS A 52 -10.21 10.46 -17.28
N GLY A 53 -9.70 11.66 -16.98
CA GLY A 53 -8.95 11.93 -15.76
C GLY A 53 -9.77 11.72 -14.48
N ILE A 54 -11.00 12.24 -14.43
CA ILE A 54 -11.89 12.04 -13.27
C ILE A 54 -12.22 10.56 -13.08
N ALA A 55 -12.59 9.86 -14.17
CA ALA A 55 -12.89 8.45 -14.12
C ALA A 55 -11.68 7.62 -13.65
N ALA A 56 -10.47 7.93 -14.16
CA ALA A 56 -9.23 7.29 -13.72
C ALA A 56 -8.96 7.51 -12.22
N ALA A 57 -9.15 8.74 -11.73
CA ALA A 57 -9.01 9.04 -10.30
C ALA A 57 -9.96 8.19 -9.45
N LEU A 58 -11.25 8.15 -9.81
CA LEU A 58 -12.26 7.38 -9.07
C LEU A 58 -11.98 5.89 -9.07
N LEU A 59 -11.61 5.32 -10.22
CA LEU A 59 -11.28 3.89 -10.34
C LEU A 59 -10.03 3.52 -9.54
N SER A 60 -9.00 4.37 -9.54
CA SER A 60 -7.78 4.12 -8.76
C SER A 60 -8.06 4.13 -7.25
N LEU A 61 -8.87 5.09 -6.77
CA LEU A 61 -9.31 5.15 -5.37
C LEU A 61 -10.24 3.99 -4.99
N ALA A 62 -11.16 3.60 -5.88
CA ALA A 62 -12.03 2.45 -5.67
C ALA A 62 -11.22 1.14 -5.54
N GLY A 63 -10.19 0.96 -6.37
CA GLY A 63 -9.28 -0.18 -6.27
C GLY A 63 -8.55 -0.22 -4.92
N ALA A 64 -7.99 0.90 -4.48
CA ALA A 64 -7.32 1.00 -3.17
C ALA A 64 -8.29 0.76 -2.00
N ALA A 65 -9.49 1.33 -2.06
CA ALA A 65 -10.54 1.16 -1.05
C ALA A 65 -11.02 -0.29 -0.95
N LEU A 66 -11.24 -0.96 -2.10
CA LEU A 66 -11.67 -2.36 -2.17
C LEU A 66 -10.66 -3.28 -1.47
N VAL A 67 -9.37 -3.15 -1.79
CA VAL A 67 -8.31 -3.97 -1.19
C VAL A 67 -8.19 -3.68 0.31
N THR A 68 -8.32 -2.42 0.70
CA THR A 68 -8.25 -2.01 2.11
C THR A 68 -9.42 -2.59 2.92
N ALA A 69 -10.65 -2.50 2.40
CA ALA A 69 -11.83 -3.08 3.02
C ALA A 69 -11.69 -4.60 3.16
N ALA A 70 -11.23 -5.28 2.10
CA ALA A 70 -11.02 -6.73 2.13
C ALA A 70 -9.91 -7.17 3.11
N SER A 71 -8.91 -6.31 3.34
CA SER A 71 -7.84 -6.58 4.31
C SER A 71 -8.30 -6.47 5.77
N GLY A 72 -9.45 -5.82 6.04
CA GLY A 72 -9.98 -5.65 7.39
C GLY A 72 -9.15 -4.72 8.29
N CYS A 73 -8.30 -3.87 7.71
CA CYS A 73 -7.41 -2.96 8.46
C CYS A 73 -8.13 -1.91 9.32
N PHE A 74 -9.43 -1.68 9.15
CA PHE A 74 -10.24 -0.78 9.99
C PHE A 74 -11.05 -1.49 11.09
N GLY A 75 -10.94 -2.82 11.20
CA GLY A 75 -11.60 -3.57 12.28
C GLY A 75 -10.83 -3.40 13.60
N ALA A 76 -11.35 -2.56 14.49
CA ALA A 76 -10.96 -2.55 15.90
C ALA A 76 -11.32 -3.91 16.54
N GLY A 77 -10.33 -4.77 16.71
CA GLY A 77 -10.44 -6.01 17.48
C GLY A 77 -9.39 -6.00 18.58
N ALA A 78 -9.82 -5.67 19.79
CA ALA A 78 -9.03 -5.78 21.01
C ALA A 78 -8.56 -7.23 21.21
N GLY A 79 -7.29 -7.41 21.56
CA GLY A 79 -6.81 -8.65 22.17
C GLY A 79 -6.13 -9.66 21.24
N ALA A 80 -4.96 -9.33 20.69
CA ALA A 80 -3.89 -10.31 20.46
C ALA A 80 -2.53 -9.59 20.33
N PRO A 81 -1.49 -9.96 21.09
CA PRO A 81 -0.17 -9.38 20.91
C PRO A 81 0.41 -9.90 19.58
N ALA A 82 0.49 -9.03 18.58
CA ALA A 82 1.12 -9.38 17.31
C ALA A 82 2.65 -9.46 17.49
N PRO A 83 3.32 -10.54 17.06
CA PRO A 83 4.77 -10.58 17.01
C PRO A 83 5.30 -9.51 16.02
N ALA A 84 6.53 -9.05 16.25
CA ALA A 84 7.20 -7.85 15.73
C ALA A 84 7.27 -7.62 14.19
N ARG A 85 6.49 -8.32 13.35
CA ARG A 85 6.44 -8.13 11.88
C ARG A 85 5.29 -7.22 11.39
N GLY A 86 4.55 -6.60 12.30
CA GLY A 86 3.44 -5.68 11.98
C GLY A 86 3.82 -4.31 11.39
N ALA A 87 5.10 -3.93 11.44
CA ALA A 87 5.56 -2.63 10.92
C ALA A 87 5.56 -2.57 9.39
N GLY A 88 6.08 -3.60 8.71
CA GLY A 88 6.18 -3.63 7.24
C GLY A 88 4.82 -3.59 6.52
N ARG A 89 3.78 -4.20 7.13
CA ARG A 89 2.41 -4.22 6.57
C ARG A 89 1.74 -2.85 6.62
N LYS A 90 1.95 -2.09 7.70
CA LYS A 90 1.47 -0.70 7.80
C LYS A 90 2.16 0.19 6.77
N VAL A 91 3.46 -0.03 6.55
CA VAL A 91 4.26 0.74 5.58
C VAL A 91 3.81 0.47 4.14
N CYS A 92 3.63 -0.79 3.73
CA CYS A 92 3.17 -1.10 2.36
C CYS A 92 1.74 -0.62 2.10
N ALA A 93 0.83 -0.75 3.08
CA ALA A 93 -0.53 -0.24 2.95
C ALA A 93 -0.57 1.30 2.90
N ALA A 94 0.24 1.96 3.74
CA ALA A 94 0.38 3.42 3.71
C ALA A 94 0.98 3.88 2.38
N LEU A 95 2.03 3.21 1.89
CA LEU A 95 2.65 3.51 0.60
C LEU A 95 1.67 3.34 -0.56
N ALA A 96 0.87 2.27 -0.57
CA ALA A 96 -0.16 2.06 -1.59
C ALA A 96 -1.22 3.18 -1.57
N TRP A 97 -1.64 3.63 -0.38
CA TRP A 97 -2.56 4.77 -0.25
C TRP A 97 -1.93 6.09 -0.66
N LEU A 98 -0.66 6.33 -0.32
CA LEU A 98 0.08 7.52 -0.75
C LEU A 98 0.21 7.56 -2.27
N LEU A 99 0.53 6.43 -2.90
CA LEU A 99 0.59 6.32 -4.36
C LEU A 99 -0.79 6.53 -5.00
N ALA A 100 -1.85 5.94 -4.45
CA ALA A 100 -3.22 6.14 -4.94
C ALA A 100 -3.68 7.60 -4.80
N ALA A 101 -3.40 8.24 -3.66
CA ALA A 101 -3.72 9.64 -3.43
C ALA A 101 -2.93 10.58 -4.35
N ALA A 102 -1.63 10.32 -4.53
CA ALA A 102 -0.78 11.08 -5.45
C ALA A 102 -1.25 10.92 -6.91
N ALA A 103 -1.59 9.69 -7.33
CA ALA A 103 -2.16 9.43 -8.65
C ALA A 103 -3.49 10.15 -8.85
N ALA A 104 -4.43 10.05 -7.89
CA ALA A 104 -5.71 10.74 -7.94
C ALA A 104 -5.55 12.27 -8.01
N ALA A 105 -4.61 12.83 -7.23
CA ALA A 105 -4.31 14.26 -7.29
C ALA A 105 -3.76 14.68 -8.66
N MET A 106 -2.85 13.89 -9.25
CA MET A 106 -2.34 14.14 -10.59
C MET A 106 -3.43 14.02 -11.66
N PHE A 107 -4.31 13.02 -11.57
CA PHE A 107 -5.46 12.86 -12.45
C PHE A 107 -6.43 14.05 -12.36
N MET A 108 -6.75 14.50 -11.15
CA MET A 108 -7.61 15.67 -10.92
C MET A 108 -6.96 16.97 -11.38
N TYR A 109 -5.65 17.11 -11.16
CA TYR A 109 -4.89 18.25 -11.67
C TYR A 109 -4.95 18.28 -13.21
N GLY A 110 -4.64 17.15 -13.87
CA GLY A 110 -4.75 17.02 -15.32
C GLY A 110 -6.17 17.30 -15.81
N ALA A 111 -7.20 16.77 -15.13
CA ALA A 111 -8.59 17.01 -15.48
C ALA A 111 -8.97 18.48 -15.36
N SER A 112 -8.63 19.16 -14.26
CA SER A 112 -8.97 20.58 -14.07
C SER A 112 -8.37 21.48 -15.15
N ARG A 113 -7.15 21.18 -15.61
CA ARG A 113 -6.50 21.87 -16.73
C ARG A 113 -7.16 21.60 -18.09
N ASN A 114 -7.99 20.56 -18.18
CA ASN A 114 -8.76 20.18 -19.36
C ASN A 114 -10.26 20.50 -19.25
N ALA A 115 -10.70 21.19 -18.19
CA ALA A 115 -12.09 21.56 -17.97
C ALA A 115 -12.62 22.62 -18.95
N GLY A 116 -11.71 23.32 -19.65
CA GLY A 116 -12.00 24.48 -20.48
C GLY A 116 -12.13 25.77 -19.66
N GLY A 117 -12.19 26.90 -20.34
CA GLY A 117 -12.33 28.24 -19.75
C GLY A 117 -11.24 29.21 -20.21
N THR A 118 -11.22 30.39 -19.61
CA THR A 118 -10.23 31.44 -19.89
C THR A 118 -9.12 31.41 -18.84
N GLY A 119 -7.85 31.35 -19.28
CA GLY A 119 -6.69 31.46 -18.41
C GLY A 119 -5.93 32.77 -18.61
N GLY A 120 -5.25 33.22 -17.56
CA GLY A 120 -4.30 34.32 -17.64
C GLY A 120 -2.97 33.89 -18.27
N PHE A 121 -2.18 34.86 -18.71
CA PHE A 121 -0.84 34.61 -19.20
C PHE A 121 0.12 34.22 -18.08
N THR A 122 1.06 33.32 -18.40
CA THR A 122 2.21 33.05 -17.55
C THR A 122 3.45 33.68 -18.17
N ALA A 123 4.19 34.46 -17.37
CA ALA A 123 5.45 35.04 -17.80
C ALA A 123 6.55 33.98 -17.67
N VAL A 124 7.08 33.52 -18.79
CA VAL A 124 8.23 32.60 -18.83
C VAL A 124 9.47 33.39 -19.20
N ARG A 125 10.54 33.21 -18.42
CA ARG A 125 11.82 33.87 -18.68
C ARG A 125 12.39 33.34 -20.00
N ARG A 126 12.74 34.25 -20.93
CA ARG A 126 13.36 33.83 -22.19
C ARG A 126 14.68 33.13 -21.96
N ARG A 127 14.95 32.12 -22.80
CA ARG A 127 16.28 31.53 -22.86
C ARG A 127 17.28 32.59 -23.33
N PRO A 128 18.46 32.70 -22.68
CA PRO A 128 19.51 33.59 -23.13
C PRO A 128 19.90 33.23 -24.57
N GLY A 129 19.93 34.23 -25.47
CA GLY A 129 20.30 34.08 -26.88
C GLY A 129 19.16 34.22 -27.90
N ARG A 130 17.88 34.22 -27.48
CA ARG A 130 16.74 34.48 -28.39
C ARG A 130 16.40 35.98 -28.39
N ARG A 131 16.78 36.71 -29.44
CA ARG A 131 16.50 38.16 -29.57
C ARG A 131 15.00 38.41 -29.53
N SER A 132 14.58 39.38 -28.73
CA SER A 132 13.23 39.93 -28.75
C SER A 132 13.16 41.06 -29.74
N SER A 133 12.18 41.04 -30.64
CA SER A 133 11.81 42.20 -31.44
C SER A 133 11.41 43.40 -30.56
N ASP A 134 10.94 43.13 -29.33
CA ASP A 134 10.29 44.11 -28.46
C ASP A 134 11.14 44.43 -27.19
N GLY A 135 12.37 43.94 -27.08
CA GLY A 135 13.26 44.18 -25.93
C GLY A 135 12.84 43.54 -24.59
N ARG A 136 11.70 42.82 -24.53
CA ARG A 136 11.21 42.19 -23.29
C ARG A 136 12.01 40.96 -22.89
N ALA A 137 12.29 40.82 -21.59
CA ALA A 137 13.02 39.68 -20.99
C ALA A 137 12.14 38.43 -20.74
N PHE A 138 10.82 38.57 -20.87
CA PHE A 138 9.83 37.53 -20.62
C PHE A 138 8.93 37.32 -21.83
N ASP A 139 8.53 36.08 -22.06
CA ASP A 139 7.48 35.69 -23.00
C ASP A 139 6.19 35.43 -22.23
N PHE A 140 5.08 36.00 -22.71
CA PHE A 140 3.75 35.67 -22.22
C PHE A 140 3.25 34.46 -22.97
N VAL A 141 3.17 33.32 -22.28
CA VAL A 141 2.67 32.07 -22.87
C VAL A 141 1.43 31.58 -22.14
N CYS A 142 0.56 30.96 -22.91
CA CYS A 142 -0.58 30.21 -22.40
C CYS A 142 -0.05 28.94 -21.74
N ALA A 143 -0.47 28.72 -20.49
CA ALA A 143 -0.01 27.58 -19.72
C ALA A 143 -0.71 26.30 -20.20
N GLU A 144 -0.03 25.50 -21.02
CA GLU A 144 -0.48 24.16 -21.39
C GLU A 144 -0.17 23.13 -20.30
N LEU A 145 -0.97 22.07 -20.25
CA LEU A 145 -0.71 20.95 -19.35
C LEU A 145 0.54 20.20 -19.82
N ARG A 146 1.53 20.10 -18.93
CA ARG A 146 2.81 19.45 -19.21
C ARG A 146 2.65 18.02 -19.72
N ASP A 147 3.55 17.60 -20.61
CA ASP A 147 3.67 16.22 -21.07
C ASP A 147 3.96 15.24 -19.94
N GLY A 148 3.20 14.15 -19.93
CA GLY A 148 3.37 13.00 -19.06
C GLY A 148 2.60 13.05 -17.74
N VAL A 149 1.78 14.07 -17.44
CA VAL A 149 1.05 14.13 -16.15
C VAL A 149 0.07 12.97 -15.98
N PHE A 150 -0.70 12.63 -17.01
CA PHE A 150 -1.61 11.48 -16.92
C PHE A 150 -0.86 10.15 -17.01
N VAL A 151 0.26 10.12 -17.73
CA VAL A 151 1.13 8.92 -17.80
C VAL A 151 1.78 8.62 -16.45
N SER A 152 2.35 9.63 -15.78
CA SER A 152 2.94 9.47 -14.45
C SER A 152 1.89 9.09 -13.42
N ALA A 153 0.68 9.67 -13.51
CA ALA A 153 -0.45 9.27 -12.67
C ALA A 153 -0.83 7.80 -12.89
N SER A 154 -0.86 7.35 -14.16
CA SER A 154 -1.18 5.96 -14.52
C SER A 154 -0.13 4.98 -13.99
N LEU A 155 1.16 5.32 -14.11
CA LEU A 155 2.25 4.51 -13.57
C LEU A 155 2.19 4.44 -12.03
N ALA A 156 1.95 5.57 -11.36
CA ALA A 156 1.80 5.63 -9.91
C ALA A 156 0.58 4.81 -9.44
N ALA A 157 -0.55 4.90 -10.15
CA ALA A 157 -1.75 4.11 -9.88
C ALA A 157 -1.49 2.61 -10.05
N ALA A 158 -0.84 2.20 -11.15
CA ALA A 158 -0.49 0.81 -11.40
C ALA A 158 0.45 0.24 -10.33
N ALA A 159 1.49 1.00 -9.96
CA ALA A 159 2.39 0.65 -8.87
C ALA A 159 1.65 0.54 -7.53
N GLY A 160 0.77 1.50 -7.23
CA GLY A 160 -0.06 1.49 -6.03
C GLY A 160 -0.98 0.27 -5.93
N VAL A 161 -1.65 -0.09 -7.03
CA VAL A 161 -2.51 -1.28 -7.09
C VAL A 161 -1.69 -2.56 -6.94
N ALA A 162 -0.53 -2.66 -7.58
CA ALA A 162 0.36 -3.81 -7.43
C ALA A 162 0.83 -3.98 -5.97
N CYS A 163 1.27 -2.89 -5.33
CA CYS A 163 1.63 -2.88 -3.91
C CYS A 163 0.46 -3.26 -3.00
N ALA A 164 -0.75 -2.76 -3.29
CA ALA A 164 -1.95 -3.08 -2.52
C ALA A 164 -2.29 -4.58 -2.61
N ILE A 165 -2.27 -5.16 -3.82
CA ILE A 165 -2.53 -6.59 -4.04
C ILE A 165 -1.47 -7.44 -3.33
N ALA A 166 -0.19 -7.10 -3.45
CA ALA A 166 0.89 -7.82 -2.77
C ALA A 166 0.70 -7.81 -1.24
N ALA A 167 0.45 -6.63 -0.67
CA ALA A 167 0.20 -6.48 0.77
C ALA A 167 -1.04 -7.27 1.23
N TYR A 168 -2.08 -7.35 0.39
CA TYR A 168 -3.29 -8.12 0.68
C TYR A 168 -3.04 -9.64 0.67
N VAL A 169 -2.31 -10.14 -0.33
CA VAL A 169 -1.95 -11.57 -0.42
C VAL A 169 -1.03 -11.97 0.74
N ASP A 170 -0.07 -11.13 1.10
CA ASP A 170 0.80 -11.38 2.26
C ASP A 170 0.00 -11.40 3.57
N ALA A 171 -0.97 -10.49 3.72
CA ALA A 171 -1.85 -10.48 4.89
C ALA A 171 -2.72 -11.75 4.98
N LEU A 172 -3.18 -12.27 3.85
CA LEU A 172 -3.91 -13.54 3.79
C LEU A 172 -3.02 -14.73 4.18
N ARG A 173 -1.80 -14.82 3.63
CA ARG A 173 -0.86 -15.90 3.94
C ARG A 173 -0.52 -15.95 5.43
N GLN A 174 -0.32 -14.80 6.06
CA GLN A 174 -0.06 -14.72 7.50
C GLN A 174 -1.25 -15.20 8.33
N ARG A 175 -2.48 -14.85 7.94
CA ARG A 175 -3.70 -15.35 8.61
C ARG A 175 -3.82 -16.86 8.52
N ASP A 176 -3.56 -17.43 7.34
CA ASP A 176 -3.61 -18.88 7.14
C ASP A 176 -2.53 -19.58 8.01
N GLN A 177 -1.32 -19.03 8.09
CA GLN A 177 -0.25 -19.54 8.97
C GLN A 177 -0.60 -19.45 10.47
N GLN A 178 -1.17 -18.33 10.93
CA GLN A 178 -1.62 -18.17 12.31
C GLN A 178 -2.75 -19.14 12.67
N THR A 179 -3.67 -19.38 11.73
CA THR A 179 -4.75 -20.35 11.92
C THR A 179 -4.19 -21.77 12.01
N ALA A 180 -3.19 -22.10 11.20
CA ALA A 180 -2.52 -23.39 11.26
C ALA A 180 -1.74 -23.58 12.57
N THR A 181 -1.01 -22.58 13.06
CA THR A 181 -0.28 -22.70 14.35
C THR A 181 -1.21 -22.78 15.56
N LEU A 182 -2.32 -22.03 15.57
CA LEU A 182 -3.35 -22.16 16.61
C LEU A 182 -4.06 -23.51 16.56
N GLY A 183 -4.30 -24.07 15.36
CA GLY A 183 -4.84 -25.42 15.18
C GLY A 183 -3.90 -26.53 15.70
N VAL A 184 -2.59 -26.34 15.60
CA VAL A 184 -1.58 -27.26 16.18
C VAL A 184 -1.50 -27.13 17.71
N ALA A 185 -1.64 -25.91 18.25
CA ALA A 185 -1.64 -25.68 19.71
C ALA A 185 -2.91 -26.23 20.41
N MET A 186 -4.05 -26.24 19.72
CA MET A 186 -5.33 -26.78 20.23
C MET A 186 -5.48 -28.30 20.02
N GLY A 187 -4.54 -28.94 19.34
CA GLY A 187 -4.60 -30.36 18.94
C GLY A 187 -3.56 -31.27 19.60
N GLN A 188 -2.71 -30.77 20.51
CA GLN A 188 -1.85 -31.68 21.28
C GLN A 188 -2.67 -32.37 22.38
N PRO A 189 -2.79 -33.72 22.38
CA PRO A 189 -3.22 -34.42 23.58
C PRO A 189 -2.22 -34.10 24.69
N GLN A 190 -2.71 -33.56 25.81
CA GLN A 190 -1.95 -33.59 27.06
C GLN A 190 -1.75 -35.06 27.40
N TRP A 191 -0.57 -35.60 27.12
CA TRP A 191 -0.17 -36.88 27.69
C TRP A 191 -0.29 -36.73 29.20
N PRO A 192 -0.95 -37.68 29.91
CA PRO A 192 -1.02 -37.62 31.35
C PRO A 192 0.41 -37.53 31.88
N SER A 193 0.65 -36.49 32.67
CA SER A 193 1.85 -36.28 33.48
C SER A 193 2.27 -37.62 34.09
N GLN A 194 3.52 -38.01 33.85
CA GLN A 194 4.12 -39.18 34.48
C GLN A 194 3.81 -39.17 35.99
N PRO A 195 3.48 -40.32 36.59
CA PRO A 195 3.27 -40.37 38.04
C PRO A 195 4.53 -39.87 38.76
N PRO A 196 4.37 -39.19 39.90
CA PRO A 196 5.52 -38.73 40.68
C PRO A 196 6.40 -39.94 41.00
N TYR A 197 7.68 -39.86 40.66
CA TYR A 197 8.68 -40.75 41.22
C TYR A 197 8.50 -40.80 42.74
N PRO A 198 8.47 -41.97 43.38
CA PRO A 198 8.48 -42.02 44.83
C PRO A 198 9.75 -41.33 45.34
N ALA A 199 9.57 -40.47 46.34
CA ALA A 199 10.66 -39.74 46.98
C ALA A 199 11.79 -40.70 47.40
N PRO A 200 13.07 -40.28 47.31
CA PRO A 200 14.16 -41.08 47.83
C PRO A 200 13.92 -41.34 49.32
N VAL A 201 13.78 -42.61 49.68
CA VAL A 201 13.73 -43.06 51.06
C VAL A 201 15.02 -42.61 51.76
N ALA A 202 14.87 -41.77 52.78
CA ALA A 202 15.96 -41.46 53.68
C ALA A 202 16.26 -42.73 54.51
N TYR A 203 17.36 -43.41 54.18
CA TYR A 203 17.90 -44.47 55.03
C TYR A 203 18.42 -43.84 56.33
N PRO A 204 18.06 -44.37 57.52
CA PRO A 204 18.71 -43.96 58.75
C PRO A 204 20.19 -44.40 58.73
N PRO A 205 21.11 -43.61 59.31
CA PRO A 205 22.53 -43.93 59.30
C PRO A 205 22.78 -45.14 60.20
N TYR A 206 23.14 -46.27 59.58
CA TYR A 206 23.63 -47.44 60.32
C TYR A 206 24.99 -47.09 60.96
N GLY A 207 25.08 -47.41 62.25
CA GLY A 207 26.11 -46.99 63.17
C GLY A 207 27.53 -47.34 62.74
N GLY A 208 28.43 -46.39 63.01
CA GLY A 208 29.86 -46.52 62.82
C GLY A 208 30.48 -47.61 63.69
N TYR A 209 31.49 -48.24 63.11
CA TYR A 209 32.39 -49.19 63.74
C TYR A 209 33.10 -48.54 64.94
N GLY A 210 32.94 -49.15 66.12
CA GLY A 210 33.67 -48.82 67.34
C GLY A 210 34.25 -50.06 67.99
N ALA A 211 35.58 -50.17 67.91
CA ALA A 211 36.54 -50.93 68.72
C ALA A 211 36.21 -52.38 69.16
N LYS A 212 37.02 -53.33 68.64
CA LYS A 212 37.33 -54.60 69.32
C LYS A 212 38.45 -54.38 70.36
N GLN A 213 38.33 -54.96 71.55
CA GLN A 213 39.44 -55.55 72.32
C GLN A 213 38.90 -56.44 73.47
N PRO A 214 39.67 -57.42 74.01
CA PRO A 214 39.57 -58.79 73.53
C PRO A 214 39.33 -59.84 74.65
N ALA A 215 39.17 -61.09 74.18
CA ALA A 215 39.52 -62.36 74.81
C ALA A 215 38.81 -62.76 76.12
N GLY A 216 38.06 -63.87 76.05
CA GLY A 216 37.61 -64.61 77.23
C GLY A 216 38.60 -65.67 77.67
N SER A 217 38.32 -66.26 78.84
CA SER A 217 38.49 -67.69 79.13
C SER A 217 37.94 -68.01 80.52
N ALA A 218 37.20 -69.14 80.57
CA ALA A 218 36.98 -70.07 81.69
C ALA A 218 36.47 -69.54 83.04
#